data_AF-A0A1G0J9V0-F1
#
_entry.id   AF-A0A1G0J9V0-F1
#
_cell.length_a   1.000
_cell.length_b   1.000
_cell.length_c   1.000
_cell.angle_alpha   90.00
_cell.angle_beta   90.00
_cell.angle_gamma   90.00
#
_symmetry.space_group_name_H-M   'P 1'
#
loop_
_entity.id
_entity.type
_entity.pdbx_description
1 polymer ?
#
loop_
_entity_poly.entity_id
_entity_poly.type
_entity_poly.pdbx_seq_one_letter_code
_entity_poly.pdbx_strand_id
1 'polypeptide(L)'
;MAKKTSPIAEKQTKSQILSTLAEDTGLTRKDVAAVMESLSVLATRHLKKNGSGEFTIPSLGIKLRRVIKPARKARKGVNPFTGEEIMIKAKPAFSSVRAVALKALKDAIA
;
A
#
# COMPACT_ATOMS: atom_id res chain seq x y z
N MET A 1 18.79 -18.94 -9.41
CA MET A 1 17.96 -19.08 -10.63
C MET A 1 17.36 -17.71 -10.94
N ALA A 2 17.55 -17.20 -12.17
CA ALA A 2 17.00 -15.90 -12.56
C ALA A 2 15.47 -15.96 -12.60
N LYS A 3 14.79 -15.11 -11.85
CA LYS A 3 13.32 -15.04 -11.83
C LYS A 3 12.82 -14.57 -13.19
N LYS A 4 11.87 -15.29 -13.79
CA LYS A 4 11.26 -14.91 -15.07
C LYS A 4 10.54 -13.57 -14.92
N THR A 5 10.93 -12.57 -15.70
CA THR A 5 10.27 -11.26 -15.79
C THR A 5 9.21 -11.25 -16.90
N SER A 6 8.48 -12.36 -17.06
CA SER A 6 7.40 -12.45 -18.06
C SER A 6 6.15 -11.69 -17.57
N PRO A 7 5.43 -10.99 -18.45
CA PRO A 7 4.20 -10.30 -18.08
C PRO A 7 3.13 -11.25 -17.53
N ILE A 8 2.48 -10.86 -16.44
CA ILE A 8 1.31 -11.56 -15.89
C ILE A 8 0.06 -10.77 -16.34
N ALA A 9 -0.72 -11.34 -17.26
CA ALA A 9 -1.88 -10.67 -17.85
C ALA A 9 -3.10 -10.60 -16.92
N GLU A 10 -3.30 -11.63 -16.09
CA GLU A 10 -4.45 -11.71 -15.19
C GLU A 10 -4.12 -11.28 -13.76
N LYS A 11 -5.08 -10.61 -13.12
CA LYS A 11 -4.95 -10.20 -11.72
C LYS A 11 -4.91 -11.43 -10.82
N GLN A 12 -3.77 -11.65 -10.17
CA GLN A 12 -3.64 -12.74 -9.20
C GLN A 12 -4.34 -12.44 -7.86
N THR A 13 -4.90 -13.48 -7.27
CA THR A 13 -5.45 -13.47 -5.89
C THR A 13 -4.34 -13.62 -4.85
N LYS A 14 -4.63 -13.28 -3.58
CA LYS A 14 -3.69 -13.48 -2.46
C LYS A 14 -3.15 -14.91 -2.39
N SER A 15 -4.00 -15.89 -2.71
CA SER A 15 -3.65 -17.31 -2.75
C SER A 15 -2.58 -17.61 -3.80
N GLN A 16 -2.77 -17.11 -5.03
CA GLN A 16 -1.88 -17.33 -6.16
C GLN A 16 -0.51 -16.68 -5.95
N ILE A 17 -0.47 -15.45 -5.43
CA ILE A 17 0.79 -14.74 -5.14
C ILE A 17 1.65 -15.55 -4.15
N LEU A 18 1.02 -16.10 -3.09
CA LEU A 18 1.73 -16.91 -2.10
C LEU A 18 2.25 -18.23 -2.70
N SER A 19 1.51 -18.83 -3.62
CA SER A 19 1.96 -20.04 -4.32
C SER A 19 3.15 -19.76 -5.24
N THR A 20 3.09 -18.71 -6.06
CA THR A 20 4.21 -18.32 -6.93
C THR A 20 5.46 -17.98 -6.13
N LEU A 21 5.31 -17.28 -5.00
CA LEU A 21 6.43 -17.00 -4.11
C LEU A 21 7.00 -18.26 -3.45
N ALA A 22 6.17 -19.22 -3.08
CA ALA A 22 6.61 -20.51 -2.55
C ALA A 22 7.40 -21.32 -3.59
N GLU A 23 6.92 -21.36 -4.83
CA GLU A 23 7.61 -22.00 -5.96
C GLU A 23 8.97 -21.34 -6.25
N ASP A 24 9.01 -19.99 -6.28
CA ASP A 24 10.23 -19.22 -6.56
C ASP A 24 11.30 -19.32 -5.47
N THR A 25 10.89 -19.47 -4.21
CA THR A 25 11.79 -19.46 -3.05
C THR A 25 12.09 -20.85 -2.51
N GLY A 26 11.35 -21.87 -2.95
CA GLY A 26 11.42 -23.23 -2.42
C GLY A 26 10.93 -23.34 -0.96
N LEU A 27 10.29 -22.30 -0.42
CA LEU A 27 9.75 -22.28 0.94
C LEU A 27 8.34 -22.87 0.97
N THR A 28 7.93 -23.36 2.15
CA THR A 28 6.54 -23.78 2.31
C THR A 28 5.61 -22.56 2.24
N ARG A 29 4.40 -22.78 1.73
CA ARG A 29 3.38 -21.73 1.68
C ARG A 29 3.07 -21.11 3.05
N LYS A 30 3.23 -21.88 4.13
CA LYS A 30 3.07 -21.41 5.52
C LYS A 30 4.16 -20.41 5.89
N ASP A 31 5.42 -20.69 5.53
CA ASP A 31 6.55 -19.82 5.84
C ASP A 31 6.46 -18.52 5.04
N VAL A 32 6.09 -18.58 3.76
CA VAL A 32 5.86 -17.38 2.94
C VAL A 32 4.74 -16.52 3.53
N ALA A 33 3.64 -17.13 3.99
CA ALA A 33 2.57 -16.40 4.66
C ALA A 33 3.06 -15.75 5.97
N ALA A 34 3.88 -16.44 6.77
CA ALA A 34 4.44 -15.93 8.01
C ALA A 34 5.39 -14.74 7.78
N VAL A 35 6.20 -14.78 6.71
CA VAL A 35 7.08 -13.66 6.30
C VAL A 35 6.25 -12.44 5.90
N MET A 36 5.19 -12.63 5.10
CA MET A 36 4.31 -11.54 4.68
C MET A 36 3.55 -10.93 5.85
N GLU A 37 3.13 -11.74 6.82
CA GLU A 37 2.50 -11.26 8.05
C GLU A 37 3.51 -10.48 8.92
N SER A 38 4.72 -11.01 9.09
CA SER A 38 5.78 -10.31 9.82
C SER A 38 6.12 -8.96 9.19
N LEU A 39 6.14 -8.89 7.85
CA LEU A 39 6.32 -7.65 7.11
C LEU A 39 5.18 -6.66 7.34
N SER A 40 3.92 -7.13 7.41
CA SER A 40 2.75 -6.30 7.70
C SER A 40 2.82 -5.69 9.11
N VAL A 41 3.26 -6.49 10.10
CA VAL A 41 3.46 -6.06 11.48
C VAL A 41 4.58 -5.02 11.55
N LEU A 42 5.72 -5.25 10.89
CA LEU A 42 6.80 -4.27 10.82
C LEU A 42 6.34 -2.95 10.20
N ALA A 43 5.66 -3.00 9.04
CA ALA A 43 5.11 -1.81 8.39
C ALA A 43 4.18 -1.04 9.33
N THR A 44 3.30 -1.75 10.05
CA THR A 44 2.39 -1.14 11.03
C THR A 44 3.15 -0.50 12.20
N ARG A 45 4.21 -1.15 12.71
CA ARG A 45 5.05 -0.59 13.78
C ARG A 45 5.74 0.71 13.35
N HIS A 46 6.26 0.76 12.12
CA HIS A 46 6.89 1.97 11.57
C HIS A 46 5.88 3.11 11.32
N LEU A 47 4.63 2.78 10.93
CA LEU A 47 3.60 3.78 10.60
C LEU A 47 2.81 4.32 11.82
N LYS A 48 2.83 3.63 12.96
CA LYS A 48 2.19 4.09 14.22
C LYS A 48 2.69 5.48 14.62
N LYS A 49 1.88 6.23 15.39
CA LYS A 49 2.14 7.64 15.80
C LYS A 49 3.57 7.88 16.32
N ASN A 50 4.10 6.91 17.08
CA ASN A 50 5.43 6.96 17.71
C ASN A 50 6.54 6.27 16.89
N GLY A 51 6.23 5.76 15.69
CA GLY A 51 7.20 5.17 14.77
C GLY A 51 7.82 6.21 13.85
N SER A 52 8.77 5.75 13.02
CA SER A 52 9.51 6.57 12.05
C SER A 52 8.61 7.32 11.04
N GLY A 53 7.36 6.88 10.85
CA GLY A 53 6.41 7.52 9.94
C GLY A 53 6.70 7.24 8.46
N GLU A 54 7.83 6.60 8.15
CA GLU A 54 8.19 6.08 6.85
C GLU A 54 8.56 4.60 6.95
N PHE A 55 8.18 3.82 5.94
CA PHE A 55 8.57 2.43 5.81
C PHE A 55 8.86 2.14 4.34
N THR A 56 10.08 1.70 4.04
CA THR A 56 10.46 1.30 2.68
C THR A 56 10.40 -0.20 2.59
N ILE A 57 9.57 -0.73 1.68
CA ILE A 57 9.53 -2.17 1.42
C ILE A 57 10.75 -2.51 0.56
N PRO A 58 11.68 -3.35 1.07
CA PRO A 58 12.84 -3.78 0.30
C PRO A 58 12.39 -4.50 -0.97
N SER A 59 13.16 -4.34 -2.06
CA SER A 59 13.01 -5.04 -3.35
C SER A 59 11.73 -4.75 -4.16
N LEU A 60 10.61 -4.35 -3.55
CA LEU A 60 9.40 -3.93 -4.29
C LEU A 60 9.44 -2.46 -4.72
N GLY A 61 10.37 -1.67 -4.19
CA GLY A 61 10.51 -0.26 -4.58
C GLY A 61 9.32 0.61 -4.15
N ILE A 62 8.61 0.25 -3.08
CA ILE A 62 7.48 1.02 -2.54
C ILE A 62 7.86 1.62 -1.20
N LYS A 63 7.68 2.93 -1.05
CA LYS A 63 7.79 3.66 0.22
C LYS A 63 6.40 3.99 0.74
N LEU A 64 6.07 3.56 1.96
CA LEU A 64 4.89 3.95 2.70
C LEU A 64 5.23 5.14 3.60
N ARG A 65 4.44 6.22 3.52
CA ARG A 65 4.61 7.41 4.35
C ARG A 65 3.32 7.76 5.06
N ARG A 66 3.40 8.04 6.36
CA ARG A 66 2.30 8.63 7.12
C ARG A 66 2.17 10.10 6.75
N VAL A 67 1.02 10.46 6.20
CA VAL A 67 0.66 11.84 5.86
C VAL A 67 -0.47 12.27 6.79
N ILE A 68 -0.21 13.29 7.60
CA ILE A 68 -1.23 13.93 8.41
C ILE A 68 -2.01 14.88 7.50
N LYS A 69 -3.29 14.58 7.26
CA LYS A 69 -4.16 15.48 6.49
C LYS A 69 -4.73 16.54 7.42
N PRO A 70 -4.65 17.84 7.06
CA PRO A 70 -5.14 18.92 7.91
C PRO A 70 -6.66 18.86 8.05
N ALA A 71 -7.17 19.46 9.13
CA ALA A 71 -8.60 19.59 9.35
C ALA A 71 -9.26 20.41 8.23
N ARG A 72 -10.42 19.94 7.78
CA ARG A 72 -11.23 20.62 6.76
C ARG A 72 -12.51 21.12 7.43
N LYS A 73 -12.75 22.44 7.34
CA LYS A 73 -13.99 23.07 7.81
C LYS A 73 -15.18 22.59 7.00
N ALA A 74 -16.38 22.71 7.59
CA ALA A 74 -17.61 22.42 6.87
C ALA A 74 -17.74 23.38 5.68
N ARG A 75 -18.17 22.86 4.54
CA ARG A 75 -18.37 23.66 3.32
C ARG A 75 -19.59 23.16 2.57
N LYS A 76 -20.24 24.06 1.83
CA LYS A 76 -21.27 23.68 0.88
C LYS A 76 -20.60 22.99 -0.32
N GLY A 77 -21.14 21.86 -0.74
CA GLY A 77 -20.75 21.15 -1.94
C GLY A 77 -21.98 20.81 -2.76
N VAL A 78 -21.80 20.61 -4.05
CA VAL A 78 -22.88 20.15 -4.93
C VAL A 78 -22.74 18.65 -5.08
N ASN A 79 -23.84 17.90 -4.93
CA ASN A 79 -23.84 16.48 -5.24
C ASN A 79 -23.72 16.30 -6.77
N PRO A 80 -22.65 15.65 -7.29
CA PRO A 80 -22.45 15.49 -8.73
C PRO A 80 -23.58 14.73 -9.45
N PHE A 81 -24.39 13.96 -8.71
CA PHE A 81 -25.46 13.14 -9.28
C PHE A 81 -26.84 13.80 -9.26
N THR A 82 -27.15 14.63 -8.26
CA THR A 82 -28.49 15.24 -8.10
C THR A 82 -28.50 16.76 -8.22
N GLY A 83 -27.33 17.41 -8.27
CA GLY A 83 -27.23 18.88 -8.37
C GLY A 83 -27.64 19.63 -7.10
N GLU A 84 -28.10 18.93 -6.06
CA GLU A 84 -28.51 19.54 -4.80
C GLU A 84 -27.31 19.98 -3.94
N GLU A 85 -27.47 21.10 -3.23
CA GLU A 85 -26.49 21.57 -2.26
C GLU A 85 -26.45 20.66 -1.03
N ILE A 86 -25.36 19.91 -0.87
CA ILE A 86 -25.09 19.11 0.32
C ILE A 86 -24.08 19.81 1.23
N MET A 87 -24.36 19.83 2.53
CA MET A 87 -23.40 20.33 3.52
C MET A 87 -22.33 19.25 3.79
N ILE A 88 -21.12 19.46 3.28
CA ILE A 88 -19.98 18.57 3.57
C ILE A 88 -19.55 18.86 5.01
N LYS A 89 -19.77 17.88 5.89
CA LYS A 89 -19.40 17.96 7.31
C LYS A 89 -17.91 18.24 7.48
N ALA A 90 -17.57 18.95 8.55
CA ALA A 90 -16.18 19.18 8.94
C ALA A 90 -15.48 17.82 9.17
N LYS A 91 -14.24 17.71 8.70
CA LYS A 91 -13.41 16.52 8.91
C LYS A 91 -12.20 16.90 9.76
N PRO A 92 -12.02 16.32 10.97
CA PRO A 92 -10.86 16.60 11.80
C PRO A 92 -9.57 16.12 11.14
N ALA A 93 -8.43 16.58 11.65
CA ALA A 93 -7.13 16.11 11.16
C ALA A 93 -7.01 14.59 11.37
N PHE A 94 -6.65 13.88 10.32
CA PHE A 94 -6.52 12.42 10.37
C PHE A 94 -5.22 11.97 9.68
N SER A 95 -4.62 10.93 10.21
CA SER A 95 -3.47 10.27 9.59
C SER A 95 -3.93 9.39 8.44
N SER A 96 -3.33 9.55 7.28
CA SER A 96 -3.47 8.66 6.13
C SER A 96 -2.13 8.05 5.76
N VAL A 97 -2.13 6.90 5.10
CA VAL A 97 -0.92 6.29 4.56
C VAL A 97 -0.86 6.57 3.06
N ARG A 98 0.28 7.04 2.56
CA ARG A 98 0.55 7.23 1.14
C ARG A 98 1.62 6.24 0.70
N ALA A 99 1.31 5.41 -0.30
CA ALA A 99 2.30 4.60 -0.99
C ALA A 99 2.92 5.42 -2.13
N VAL A 100 4.25 5.44 -2.21
CA VAL A 100 5.03 6.13 -3.23
C VAL A 100 5.94 5.12 -3.90
N ALA A 101 5.84 5.00 -5.22
CA ALA A 101 6.77 4.22 -6.02
C ALA A 101 8.13 4.93 -6.09
N LEU A 102 9.19 4.22 -5.73
CA LEU A 102 10.58 4.66 -5.83
C LEU A 102 11.07 4.60 -7.27
N LYS A 103 12.16 5.31 -7.54
CA LYS A 103 12.77 5.44 -8.88
C LYS A 103 13.08 4.07 -9.50
N ALA A 104 13.62 3.13 -8.73
CA ALA A 104 13.94 1.79 -9.21
C ALA A 104 12.73 1.03 -9.82
N LEU A 105 11.52 1.21 -9.26
CA LEU A 105 10.32 0.58 -9.80
C LEU A 105 9.81 1.31 -11.05
N LYS A 106 9.94 2.64 -11.09
CA LYS A 106 9.54 3.45 -12.24
C LYS A 106 10.43 3.18 -13.46
N ASP A 107 11.73 3.11 -13.24
CA ASP A 107 12.72 2.86 -14.28
C ASP A 107 12.63 1.42 -14.83
N ALA A 108 12.12 0.45 -14.04
CA ALA A 108 11.93 -0.93 -14.49
C ALA A 108 10.65 -1.18 -15.30
N ILE A 109 9.72 -0.22 -15.34
CA ILE A 109 8.44 -0.31 -16.06
C ILE A 109 8.42 0.61 -17.29
N ALA A 110 9.23 1.68 -17.29
CA ALA A 110 9.41 2.58 -18.43
C ALA A 110 10.19 1.88 -19.56
#